data_AF-A0A8C2U4Q7-F1
#
_entry.id   AF-A0A8C2U4Q7-F1
#
_cell.length_a   1.000
_cell.length_b   1.000
_cell.length_c   1.000
_cell.angle_alpha   90.00
_cell.angle_beta   90.00
_cell.angle_gamma   90.00
#
_symmetry.space_group_name_H-M   'P 1'
#
loop_
_entity.id
_entity.type
_entity.pdbx_description
1 polymer ?
#
loop_
_entity_poly.entity_id
_entity_poly.type
_entity_poly.pdbx_seq_one_letter_code
_entity_poly.pdbx_strand_id
1 'polypeptide(L)'
;MAAPSSSYDMFDEIVMAEDRFHGEGYQEGYAEGSHAGAAEGRRCGCLHGARVGSEIGSYLGFALTWQHLLPKCTDDKNSKKMRALDSLIGMIQKFPYEDPTYEKLQDDLEKIRGKFKQVCRIKLLFLAQNSIAFCKYFISFCSQSKNALSQKFPKR
;
A
#
# COMPACT_ATOMS: atom_id res chain seq x y z
N MET A 1 10.03 -17.60 70.49
CA MET A 1 9.48 -17.42 69.13
C MET A 1 9.06 -15.97 69.01
N ALA A 2 9.80 -15.15 68.27
CA ALA A 2 9.47 -13.74 68.07
C ALA A 2 8.53 -13.63 66.86
N ALA A 3 7.41 -12.95 67.04
CA ALA A 3 6.48 -12.64 65.95
C ALA A 3 7.17 -11.75 64.91
N PRO A 4 6.97 -11.97 63.60
CA PRO A 4 7.46 -11.02 62.61
C PRO A 4 6.64 -9.75 62.76
N SER A 5 7.24 -8.71 63.34
CA SER A 5 6.66 -7.38 63.35
C SER A 5 6.57 -6.90 61.91
N SER A 6 5.35 -6.71 61.43
CA SER A 6 4.96 -6.14 60.16
C SER A 6 5.39 -4.67 60.05
N SER A 7 6.69 -4.40 60.03
CA SER A 7 7.24 -3.06 59.74
C SER A 7 7.51 -2.85 58.24
N TYR A 8 7.00 -3.74 57.39
CA TYR A 8 6.73 -3.44 55.98
C TYR A 8 5.35 -2.78 55.93
N ASP A 9 5.20 -1.46 56.10
CA ASP A 9 3.81 -0.95 56.18
C ASP A 9 3.48 0.51 55.82
N MET A 10 4.41 1.38 55.43
CA MET A 10 3.98 2.67 54.82
C MET A 10 5.13 3.42 54.17
N PHE A 11 6.25 3.56 54.89
CA PHE A 11 7.38 4.36 54.42
C PHE A 11 8.18 3.63 53.34
N ASP A 12 8.33 2.30 53.42
CA ASP A 12 8.90 1.50 52.33
C ASP A 12 8.05 1.56 51.06
N GLU A 13 6.73 1.69 51.21
CA GLU A 13 5.83 1.84 50.07
C GLU A 13 6.05 3.18 49.35
N ILE A 14 6.26 4.26 50.11
CA ILE A 14 6.56 5.59 49.58
C ILE A 14 7.98 5.63 48.99
N VAL A 15 8.97 5.03 49.65
CA VAL A 15 10.37 5.00 49.19
C VAL A 15 10.53 4.16 47.92
N MET A 16 9.85 3.01 47.84
CA MET A 16 9.86 2.14 46.65
C MET A 16 8.79 2.54 45.61
N ALA A 17 8.06 3.64 45.81
CA ALA A 17 7.05 4.11 44.87
C ALA A 17 7.66 4.49 43.52
N GLU A 18 8.81 5.19 43.52
CA GLU A 18 9.49 5.63 42.29
C GLU A 18 9.88 4.43 41.41
N ASP A 19 10.52 3.41 41.98
CA ASP A 19 10.93 2.21 41.25
C ASP A 19 9.73 1.43 40.67
N ARG A 20 8.61 1.36 41.41
CA ARG A 20 7.39 0.72 40.93
C ARG A 20 6.73 1.51 39.83
N PHE A 21 6.56 2.82 39.98
CA PHE A 21 5.97 3.67 38.95
C PHE A 21 6.86 3.74 37.69
N HIS A 22 8.18 3.65 37.83
CA HIS A 22 9.09 3.49 36.70
C HIS A 22 8.87 2.16 35.97
N GLY A 23 8.75 1.05 36.70
CA GLY A 23 8.47 -0.27 36.13
C GLY A 23 7.09 -0.36 35.47
N GLU A 24 6.06 0.12 36.16
CA GLU A 24 4.67 0.15 35.67
C GLU A 24 4.53 1.07 34.45
N GLY A 25 5.10 2.28 34.51
CA GLY A 25 5.08 3.22 33.39
C GLY A 25 5.84 2.70 32.17
N TYR A 26 6.97 1.99 32.36
CA TYR A 26 7.66 1.33 31.25
C TYR A 26 6.82 0.20 30.64
N GLN A 27 6.21 -0.64 31.47
CA GLN A 27 5.38 -1.75 30.98
C GLN A 27 4.13 -1.25 30.25
N GLU A 28 3.46 -0.23 30.81
CA GLU A 28 2.30 0.41 30.19
C GLU A 28 2.69 1.08 28.87
N GLY A 29 3.75 1.90 28.87
CA GLY A 29 4.25 2.56 27.66
C GLY A 29 4.72 1.58 26.59
N TYR A 30 5.34 0.47 26.97
CA TYR A 30 5.73 -0.60 26.04
C TYR A 30 4.51 -1.32 25.46
N ALA A 31 3.54 -1.69 26.29
CA ALA A 31 2.33 -2.37 25.84
C ALA A 31 1.50 -1.48 24.91
N GLU A 32 1.28 -0.22 25.28
CA GLU A 32 0.56 0.75 24.46
C GLU A 32 1.33 1.06 23.17
N GLY A 33 2.64 1.31 23.26
CA GLY A 33 3.49 1.57 22.10
C GLY A 33 3.55 0.40 21.12
N SER A 34 3.64 -0.83 21.64
CA SER A 34 3.64 -2.06 20.83
C SER A 34 2.30 -2.23 20.10
N HIS A 35 1.18 -2.05 20.81
CA HIS A 35 -0.15 -2.17 20.21
C HIS A 35 -0.40 -1.07 19.18
N ALA A 36 -0.10 0.19 19.51
CA ALA A 36 -0.25 1.33 18.62
C ALA A 36 0.64 1.16 17.37
N GLY A 37 1.90 0.76 17.55
CA GLY A 37 2.83 0.48 16.45
C GLY A 37 2.33 -0.62 15.52
N ALA A 38 1.82 -1.72 16.07
CA ALA A 38 1.26 -2.81 15.27
C ALA A 38 0.01 -2.39 14.49
N ALA A 39 -0.90 -1.64 15.13
CA ALA A 39 -2.10 -1.13 14.48
C ALA A 39 -1.76 -0.15 13.35
N GLU A 40 -0.87 0.80 13.60
CA GLU A 40 -0.46 1.80 12.61
C GLU A 40 0.32 1.18 11.45
N GLY A 41 1.24 0.25 11.74
CA GLY A 41 1.99 -0.48 10.71
C GLY A 41 1.06 -1.21 9.74
N ARG A 42 0.04 -1.91 10.25
CA ARG A 42 -0.98 -2.57 9.42
C ARG A 42 -1.76 -1.55 8.58
N ARG A 43 -2.24 -0.47 9.20
CA ARG A 43 -3.04 0.55 8.51
C ARG A 43 -2.24 1.20 7.37
N CYS A 44 -1.00 1.61 7.66
CA CYS A 44 -0.11 2.24 6.70
C CYS A 44 0.22 1.29 5.54
N GLY A 45 0.58 0.03 5.84
CA GLY A 45 0.86 -0.99 4.83
C GLY A 45 -0.33 -1.26 3.90
N CYS A 46 -1.54 -1.43 4.45
CA CYS A 46 -2.75 -1.64 3.65
C CYS A 46 -3.07 -0.43 2.77
N LEU A 47 -3.02 0.79 3.32
CA LEU A 47 -3.31 2.01 2.57
C LEU A 47 -2.29 2.21 1.44
N HIS A 48 -1.01 2.05 1.75
CA HIS A 48 0.08 2.20 0.79
C HIS A 48 -0.02 1.15 -0.32
N GLY A 49 -0.15 -0.13 0.03
CA GLY A 49 -0.29 -1.21 -0.93
C GLY A 49 -1.51 -1.04 -1.83
N ALA A 50 -2.66 -0.65 -1.28
CA ALA A 50 -3.85 -0.41 -2.08
C ALA A 50 -3.72 0.80 -3.01
N ARG A 51 -3.02 1.86 -2.59
CA ARG A 51 -2.74 3.01 -3.46
C ARG A 51 -1.87 2.61 -4.64
N VAL A 52 -0.76 1.92 -4.38
CA VAL A 52 0.17 1.46 -5.41
C VAL A 52 -0.51 0.45 -6.35
N GLY A 53 -1.21 -0.54 -5.81
CA GLY A 53 -1.93 -1.54 -6.61
C GLY A 53 -3.00 -0.92 -7.50
N SER A 54 -3.77 0.06 -7.00
CA SER A 54 -4.77 0.77 -7.80
C SER A 54 -4.13 1.56 -8.94
N GLU A 55 -2.97 2.17 -8.71
CA GLU A 55 -2.24 2.94 -9.71
C GLU A 55 -1.74 2.02 -10.84
N ILE A 56 -1.03 0.94 -10.50
CA ILE A 56 -0.51 -0.01 -11.48
C ILE A 56 -1.65 -0.70 -12.24
N GLY A 57 -2.71 -1.12 -11.54
CA GLY A 57 -3.89 -1.73 -12.14
C GLY A 57 -4.58 -0.81 -13.15
N SER A 58 -4.62 0.50 -12.87
CA SER A 58 -5.18 1.49 -13.81
C SER A 58 -4.33 1.61 -15.09
N TYR A 59 -3.00 1.57 -14.96
CA TYR A 59 -2.10 1.61 -16.12
C TYR A 59 -2.22 0.35 -16.98
N LEU A 60 -2.34 -0.82 -16.34
CA LEU A 60 -2.55 -2.09 -17.02
C LEU A 60 -3.88 -2.11 -17.76
N GLY A 61 -4.97 -1.71 -17.08
CA GLY A 61 -6.30 -1.63 -17.69
C GLY A 61 -6.33 -0.68 -18.88
N PHE A 62 -5.66 0.47 -18.77
CA PHE A 62 -5.47 1.39 -19.88
C PHE A 62 -4.73 0.71 -21.04
N ALA A 63 -3.59 0.07 -20.76
CA ALA A 63 -2.74 -0.50 -21.80
C ALA A 63 -3.45 -1.62 -22.58
N LEU A 64 -4.14 -2.52 -21.86
CA LEU A 64 -4.93 -3.60 -22.44
C LEU A 64 -6.11 -3.08 -23.24
N THR A 65 -6.86 -2.10 -22.73
CA THR A 65 -8.00 -1.52 -23.45
C THR A 65 -7.55 -0.91 -24.78
N TRP A 66 -6.44 -0.17 -24.77
CA TRP A 66 -5.89 0.44 -25.97
C TRP A 66 -5.29 -0.55 -26.96
N GLN A 67 -4.73 -1.66 -26.49
CA GLN A 67 -4.31 -2.75 -27.39
C GLN A 67 -5.48 -3.34 -28.19
N HIS A 68 -6.67 -3.44 -27.58
CA HIS A 68 -7.87 -3.97 -28.25
C HIS A 68 -8.56 -2.92 -29.13
N LEU A 69 -8.56 -1.65 -28.71
CA LEU A 69 -9.25 -0.56 -29.41
C LEU A 69 -8.45 0.01 -30.59
N LEU A 70 -7.11 -0.04 -30.54
CA LEU A 70 -6.29 0.35 -31.68
C LEU A 70 -6.50 -0.67 -32.81
N PRO A 71 -6.96 -0.23 -34.01
CA PRO A 71 -7.07 -1.13 -35.15
C PRO A 71 -5.72 -1.76 -35.43
N LYS A 72 -5.68 -3.07 -35.74
CA LYS A 72 -4.50 -3.75 -36.33
C LYS A 72 -4.18 -3.24 -37.76
N CYS A 73 -4.52 -1.99 -38.07
CA CYS A 73 -4.16 -1.37 -39.33
C CYS A 73 -2.64 -1.23 -39.40
N THR A 74 -2.09 -1.74 -40.49
CA THR A 74 -0.69 -1.71 -40.94
C THR A 74 -0.21 -0.29 -41.27
N ASP A 75 -0.47 0.66 -40.36
CA ASP A 75 0.15 1.99 -40.37
C ASP A 75 1.33 1.95 -39.39
N ASP A 76 2.53 2.30 -39.85
CA ASP A 76 3.76 2.38 -39.05
C ASP A 76 3.58 3.22 -37.77
N LYS A 77 2.64 4.17 -37.79
CA LYS A 77 2.28 4.98 -36.62
C LYS A 77 1.57 4.19 -35.51
N ASN A 78 0.76 3.19 -35.86
CA ASN A 78 0.06 2.35 -34.89
C ASN A 78 0.98 1.26 -34.34
N SER A 79 1.91 0.73 -35.15
CA SER A 79 2.94 -0.23 -34.71
C SER A 79 3.79 0.35 -33.57
N LYS A 80 4.21 1.62 -33.66
CA LYS A 80 4.97 2.30 -32.59
C LYS A 80 4.16 2.46 -31.29
N LYS A 81 2.84 2.71 -31.40
CA LYS A 81 1.94 2.80 -30.24
C LYS A 81 1.77 1.45 -29.55
N MET A 82 1.55 0.38 -30.33
CA MET A 82 1.41 -0.98 -29.81
C MET A 82 2.67 -1.43 -29.07
N ARG A 83 3.86 -1.22 -29.65
CA ARG A 83 5.13 -1.53 -28.97
C ARG A 83 5.32 -0.77 -27.65
N ALA A 84 4.86 0.49 -27.58
CA ALA A 84 4.92 1.26 -26.36
C ALA A 84 3.97 0.73 -25.27
N LEU A 85 2.78 0.26 -25.67
CA LEU A 85 1.83 -0.40 -24.77
C LEU A 85 2.36 -1.76 -24.29
N ASP A 86 2.90 -2.59 -25.19
CA ASP A 86 3.49 -3.89 -24.86
C ASP A 86 4.65 -3.74 -23.87
N SER A 87 5.49 -2.72 -24.07
CA SER A 87 6.58 -2.40 -23.15
C SER A 87 6.06 -2.03 -21.76
N LEU A 88 5.00 -1.20 -21.68
CA LEU A 88 4.38 -0.84 -20.41
C LEU A 88 3.81 -2.06 -19.69
N ILE A 89 3.08 -2.93 -20.39
CA ILE A 89 2.52 -4.17 -19.82
C ILE A 89 3.64 -5.10 -19.34
N GLY A 90 4.70 -5.26 -20.13
CA GLY A 90 5.85 -6.09 -19.76
C GLY A 90 6.56 -5.60 -18.50
N MET A 91 6.62 -4.27 -18.26
CA MET A 91 7.14 -3.72 -17.00
C MET A 91 6.20 -3.98 -15.83
N ILE A 92 4.89 -3.86 -16.04
CA ILE A 92 3.88 -4.09 -15.00
C ILE A 92 3.81 -5.57 -14.59
N GLN A 93 3.96 -6.50 -15.54
CA GLN A 93 3.93 -7.95 -15.26
C GLN A 93 5.18 -8.44 -14.54
N LYS A 94 6.33 -7.78 -14.73
CA LYS A 94 7.58 -8.10 -14.03
C LYS A 94 7.64 -7.51 -12.62
N PHE A 95 6.65 -6.71 -12.24
CA PHE A 95 6.61 -6.08 -10.94
C PHE A 95 6.41 -7.14 -9.85
N PRO A 96 7.30 -7.24 -8.85
CA PRO A 96 7.20 -8.27 -7.82
C PRO A 96 6.10 -7.88 -6.82
N TYR A 97 4.93 -8.49 -6.95
CA TYR A 97 3.81 -8.28 -6.01
C TYR A 97 3.96 -9.09 -4.71
N GLU A 98 4.86 -10.08 -4.70
CA GLU A 98 4.98 -11.07 -3.62
C GLU A 98 5.99 -10.69 -2.53
N ASP A 99 6.82 -9.65 -2.73
CA ASP A 99 7.89 -9.27 -1.79
C ASP A 99 7.63 -7.88 -1.16
N PRO A 100 7.19 -7.83 0.12
CA PRO A 100 6.96 -6.58 0.86
C PRO A 100 8.23 -5.76 1.14
N THR A 101 9.42 -6.38 1.01
CA THR A 101 10.72 -5.79 1.32
C THR A 101 11.52 -5.39 0.07
N TYR A 102 10.90 -5.43 -1.11
CA TYR A 102 11.59 -5.14 -2.37
C TYR A 102 12.15 -3.71 -2.40
N GLU A 103 13.46 -3.56 -2.19
CA GLU A 103 14.13 -2.25 -2.09
C GLU A 103 14.00 -1.41 -3.37
N LYS A 104 13.86 -2.05 -4.53
CA LYS A 104 13.75 -1.40 -5.84
C LYS A 104 12.30 -1.10 -6.25
N LEU A 105 11.33 -1.30 -5.34
CA LEU A 105 9.91 -1.10 -5.61
C LEU A 105 9.62 0.32 -6.12
N GLN A 106 10.16 1.32 -5.43
CA GLN A 106 9.95 2.72 -5.78
C GLN A 106 10.60 3.09 -7.13
N ASP A 107 11.79 2.56 -7.41
CA ASP A 107 12.49 2.79 -8.68
C ASP A 107 11.70 2.20 -9.86
N ASP A 108 11.20 0.98 -9.71
CA ASP A 108 10.44 0.31 -10.76
C ASP A 108 9.06 0.96 -10.94
N LEU A 109 8.43 1.44 -9.86
CA LEU A 109 7.22 2.27 -9.97
C LEU A 109 7.48 3.55 -10.75
N GLU A 110 8.59 4.24 -10.49
CA GLU A 110 8.89 5.49 -11.20
C GLU A 110 9.20 5.23 -12.68
N LYS A 111 9.85 4.10 -13.01
CA LYS A 111 10.00 3.67 -14.41
C LYS A 111 8.65 3.39 -15.07
N ILE A 112 7.74 2.70 -14.41
CA ILE A 112 6.39 2.42 -14.91
C ILE A 112 5.62 3.73 -15.12
N ARG A 113 5.63 4.65 -14.15
CA ARG A 113 5.03 5.99 -14.27
C ARG A 113 5.62 6.79 -15.42
N GLY A 114 6.95 6.77 -15.56
CA GLY A 114 7.66 7.45 -16.66
C GLY A 114 7.22 6.91 -18.03
N LYS A 115 7.07 5.59 -18.14
CA LYS A 115 6.62 4.91 -19.35
C LYS A 115 5.15 5.16 -19.65
N PHE A 116 4.28 5.14 -18.64
CA PHE A 116 2.90 5.54 -18.79
C PHE A 116 2.77 6.99 -19.29
N LYS A 117 3.51 7.94 -18.70
CA LYS A 117 3.59 9.34 -19.19
C LYS A 117 4.08 9.41 -20.64
N GLN A 118 5.02 8.55 -21.04
CA GLN A 118 5.49 8.45 -22.42
C GLN A 118 4.36 7.99 -23.35
N VAL A 119 3.61 6.94 -22.98
CA VAL A 119 2.47 6.42 -23.76
C VAL A 119 1.37 7.49 -23.91
N CYS A 120 1.01 8.17 -22.81
CA CYS A 120 -0.01 9.23 -22.83
C CYS A 120 0.35 10.37 -23.79
N ARG A 121 1.63 10.72 -23.93
CA ARG A 121 2.09 11.78 -24.84
C ARG A 121 1.91 11.47 -26.33
N ILE A 122 1.69 10.21 -26.74
CA ILE A 122 1.63 9.78 -28.15
C ILE A 122 0.28 10.17 -28.83
N LYS A 123 -0.25 11.37 -28.57
CA LYS A 123 -1.58 11.85 -29.04
C LYS A 123 -2.76 10.89 -28.71
N LEU A 124 -2.57 9.91 -27.81
CA LEU A 124 -3.68 9.14 -27.23
C LEU A 124 -4.58 10.03 -26.35
N LEU A 125 -4.06 11.16 -25.89
CA LEU A 125 -4.79 12.18 -25.12
C LEU A 125 -6.09 12.64 -25.80
N PHE A 126 -6.15 12.67 -27.14
CA PHE A 126 -7.36 13.14 -27.85
C PHE A 126 -8.54 12.15 -27.74
N LEU A 127 -8.27 10.88 -27.42
CA LEU A 127 -9.32 9.88 -27.19
C LEU A 127 -9.50 9.57 -25.69
N ALA A 128 -8.52 9.91 -24.86
CA ALA A 128 -8.58 9.72 -23.40
C ALA A 128 -9.60 10.64 -22.70
N GLN A 129 -10.09 11.70 -23.37
CA GLN A 129 -11.20 12.52 -22.85
C GLN A 129 -12.47 11.69 -22.53
N ASN A 130 -12.67 10.54 -23.20
CA ASN A 130 -13.77 9.61 -22.90
C ASN A 130 -13.47 8.58 -21.78
N SER A 131 -12.22 8.46 -21.34
CA SER A 131 -11.77 7.43 -20.38
C SER A 131 -12.01 7.78 -18.90
N ILE A 132 -12.51 8.99 -18.60
CA ILE A 132 -12.86 9.41 -17.23
C ILE A 132 -13.93 8.47 -16.63
N ALA A 133 -14.81 7.89 -17.47
CA ALA A 133 -15.80 6.89 -17.06
C ALA A 133 -15.16 5.56 -16.62
N PHE A 134 -14.10 5.12 -17.30
CA PHE A 134 -13.40 3.87 -16.97
C PHE A 134 -12.59 3.99 -15.66
N CYS A 135 -11.96 5.15 -15.43
CA CYS A 135 -11.32 5.45 -14.14
C CYS A 135 -12.32 5.46 -12.98
N LYS A 136 -13.54 5.99 -13.17
CA LYS A 136 -14.60 5.95 -12.14
C LYS A 136 -15.05 4.51 -11.83
N TYR A 137 -15.18 3.66 -12.85
CA TYR A 137 -15.59 2.25 -12.66
C TYR A 137 -14.51 1.42 -11.95
N PHE A 138 -13.24 1.59 -12.32
CA PHE A 138 -12.14 0.84 -11.73
C PHE A 138 -11.82 1.27 -10.29
N ILE A 139 -11.91 2.59 -9.99
CA ILE A 139 -11.80 3.09 -8.61
C ILE A 139 -12.92 2.54 -7.73
N SER A 140 -14.15 2.42 -8.26
CA SER A 140 -15.28 1.80 -7.55
C SER A 140 -15.03 0.33 -7.21
N PHE A 141 -14.52 -0.45 -8.18
CA PHE A 141 -14.16 -1.86 -7.98
C PHE A 141 -13.03 -2.04 -6.94
N CYS A 142 -12.02 -1.16 -6.98
CA CYS A 142 -10.92 -1.19 -6.01
C CYS A 142 -11.39 -0.76 -4.60
N SER A 143 -12.34 0.19 -4.50
CA SER A 143 -12.98 0.58 -3.24
C SER A 143 -13.82 -0.57 -2.64
N GLN A 144 -14.56 -1.32 -3.46
CA GLN A 144 -15.27 -2.52 -3.03
C GLN A 144 -14.32 -3.63 -2.56
N SER A 145 -13.18 -3.82 -3.22
CA SER A 145 -12.16 -4.79 -2.79
C SER A 145 -11.47 -4.40 -1.47
N LYS A 146 -11.30 -3.09 -1.19
CA LYS A 146 -10.85 -2.58 0.11
C LYS A 146 -11.81 -2.94 1.25
N ASN A 147 -13.11 -2.82 1.03
CA ASN A 147 -14.12 -3.22 2.02
C ASN A 147 -14.11 -4.74 2.27
N ALA A 148 -13.84 -5.54 1.25
CA ALA A 148 -13.75 -7.00 1.36
C ALA A 148 -12.48 -7.49 2.10
N LEU A 149 -11.33 -6.81 1.92
CA LEU A 149 -10.08 -7.13 2.64
C LEU A 149 -10.10 -6.69 4.11
N SER A 150 -10.74 -5.56 4.41
CA SER A 150 -10.93 -5.09 5.80
C SER A 150 -11.79 -6.05 6.63
N GLN A 151 -12.74 -6.76 6.01
CA GLN A 151 -13.56 -7.78 6.69
C GLN A 151 -12.88 -9.16 6.84
N LYS A 152 -11.76 -9.41 6.16
CA LYS A 152 -11.11 -10.74 6.13
C LYS A 152 -9.96 -10.92 7.13
N PHE A 153 -9.56 -9.86 7.84
CA PHE A 153 -8.62 -9.95 8.95
C PHE A 153 -9.38 -9.82 10.28
N PRO A 154 -9.85 -10.93 10.87
CA PRO A 154 -10.50 -10.88 12.16
C PRO A 154 -9.52 -10.37 13.22
N LYS A 155 -10.00 -9.48 14.09
CA LYS A 155 -9.31 -9.10 15.33
C LYS A 155 -8.96 -10.38 16.09
N ARG A 156 -7.68 -10.75 16.12
CA ARG A 156 -7.12 -11.66 17.13
C ARG A 156 -6.18 -10.85 17.98
#